data_AF-A0A518CQU4-F1
#
_entry.id   AF-A0A518CQU4-F1
#
_cell.length_a   1.000
_cell.length_b   1.000
_cell.length_c   1.000
_cell.angle_alpha   90.00
_cell.angle_beta   90.00
_cell.angle_gamma   90.00
#
_symmetry.space_group_name_H-M   'P 1'
#
loop_
_entity.id
_entity.type
_entity.pdbx_description
1 polymer ?
#
loop_
_entity_poly.entity_id
_entity_poly.type
_entity_poly.pdbx_seq_one_letter_code
_entity_poly.pdbx_strand_id
1 'polypeptide(L)'
;MVDRDTFNYMTQAVFRPVIKPNRIPDYVSESGSQYWYENDGVIRHSDHWGTVASCLWSCTSTTGFCKFNKFIDLNSGIYRHLTYHDTIDLRKPLPRGWCHVSKYSTERKLGHWLSKLNIRHYPALKGFDKRSPEFDGYVIPSRSKKRLIKEMV
;
A
#
# COMPACT_ATOMS: atom_id res chain seq x y z
N MET A 1 -2.48 2.30 7.71
CA MET A 1 -1.95 2.27 6.34
C MET A 1 -0.70 3.10 6.36
N VAL A 2 0.15 3.03 5.35
CA VAL A 2 1.23 4.02 5.28
C VAL A 2 0.60 5.39 5.02
N ASP A 3 1.03 6.39 5.79
CA ASP A 3 0.64 7.79 5.69
C ASP A 3 1.87 8.68 5.95
N ARG A 4 1.64 9.99 6.13
CA ARG A 4 2.69 10.99 6.37
C ARG A 4 3.56 10.68 7.57
N ASP A 5 3.01 10.08 8.61
CA ASP A 5 3.70 9.90 9.88
C ASP A 5 4.43 8.55 9.93
N THR A 6 4.06 7.60 9.07
CA THR A 6 4.61 6.24 9.10
C THR A 6 5.40 5.84 7.86
N PHE A 7 5.42 6.63 6.79
CA PHE A 7 6.08 6.21 5.54
C PHE A 7 7.57 5.96 5.69
N ASN A 8 8.24 6.63 6.62
CA ASN A 8 9.68 6.59 6.86
C ASN A 8 10.15 5.40 7.72
N TYR A 9 9.29 4.45 8.06
CA TYR A 9 9.65 3.30 8.89
C TYR A 9 9.18 1.98 8.30
N MET A 10 10.14 1.07 8.03
CA MET A 10 9.88 -0.29 7.54
C MET A 10 8.98 -0.31 6.29
N THR A 11 9.26 0.55 5.32
CA THR A 11 8.51 0.60 4.06
C THR A 11 9.35 0.33 2.83
N GLN A 12 8.70 -0.13 1.76
CA GLN A 12 9.25 -0.19 0.42
C GLN A 12 8.41 0.68 -0.53
N ALA A 13 9.08 1.40 -1.44
CA ALA A 13 8.40 2.23 -2.42
C ALA A 13 9.26 2.45 -3.67
N VAL A 14 8.60 2.55 -4.83
CA VAL A 14 9.19 3.01 -6.08
C VAL A 14 8.68 4.41 -6.35
N PHE A 15 9.58 5.39 -6.39
CA PHE A 15 9.25 6.78 -6.60
C PHE A 15 9.29 7.11 -8.09
N ARG A 16 8.24 7.78 -8.58
CA ARG A 16 8.20 8.28 -9.96
C ARG A 16 9.02 9.58 -10.04
N PRO A 17 9.94 9.73 -11.00
CA PRO A 17 10.69 10.97 -11.17
C PRO A 17 9.78 12.20 -11.35
N VAL A 18 10.13 13.30 -10.69
CA VAL A 18 9.43 14.60 -10.79
C VAL A 18 10.42 15.75 -10.69
N ILE A 19 10.00 16.95 -11.06
CA ILE A 19 10.79 18.18 -10.86
C ILE A 19 10.78 18.53 -9.37
N LYS A 20 11.93 18.96 -8.85
CA LYS A 20 12.06 19.46 -7.47
C LYS A 20 11.13 20.67 -7.25
N PRO A 21 10.29 20.68 -6.21
CA PRO A 21 9.42 21.81 -5.93
C PRO A 21 10.20 23.11 -5.70
N ASN A 22 9.72 24.22 -6.27
CA ASN A 22 10.28 25.55 -6.01
C ASN A 22 9.65 26.17 -4.74
N ARG A 23 9.81 25.46 -3.61
CA ARG A 23 9.40 25.90 -2.27
C ARG A 23 10.28 25.25 -1.20
N ILE A 24 10.30 25.82 -0.01
CA ILE A 24 11.04 25.28 1.13
C ILE A 24 10.52 23.85 1.44
N PRO A 25 11.41 22.87 1.70
CA PRO A 25 11.01 21.54 2.13
C PRO A 25 10.19 21.58 3.42
N ASP A 26 9.18 20.73 3.53
CA ASP A 26 8.40 20.59 4.77
C ASP A 26 9.21 19.87 5.86
N TYR A 27 10.21 19.06 5.45
CA TYR A 27 11.14 18.39 6.34
C TYR A 27 12.48 18.16 5.66
N VAL A 28 13.57 18.22 6.42
CA VAL A 28 14.92 17.86 6.00
C VAL A 28 15.48 16.87 7.01
N SER A 29 15.93 15.70 6.56
CA SER A 29 16.54 14.70 7.44
C SER A 29 17.92 15.16 7.93
N GLU A 30 18.42 14.53 9.00
CA GLU A 30 19.80 14.75 9.48
C GLU A 30 20.86 14.49 8.39
N SER A 31 20.58 13.54 7.50
CA SER A 31 21.41 13.23 6.33
C SER A 31 21.22 14.17 5.13
N GLY A 32 20.37 15.20 5.25
CA GLY A 32 20.15 16.21 4.22
C GLY A 32 19.13 15.87 3.13
N SER A 33 18.44 14.72 3.21
CA SER A 33 17.32 14.42 2.30
C SER A 33 16.17 15.40 2.55
N GLN A 34 15.59 15.92 1.48
CA GLN A 34 14.52 16.92 1.55
C GLN A 34 13.17 16.29 1.19
N TYR A 35 12.13 16.68 1.90
CA TYR A 35 10.78 16.12 1.75
C TYR A 35 9.74 17.23 1.60
N TRP A 36 8.82 17.04 0.66
CA TRP A 36 7.64 17.87 0.47
C TRP A 36 6.41 16.98 0.59
N TYR A 37 5.55 17.28 1.54
CA TYR A 37 4.34 16.52 1.81
C TYR A 37 3.21 17.02 0.91
N GLU A 38 2.60 16.08 0.20
CA GLU A 38 1.40 16.29 -0.59
C GLU A 38 0.21 15.63 0.12
N ASN A 39 -1.01 15.92 -0.33
CA ASN A 39 -2.22 15.39 0.31
C ASN A 39 -2.27 13.85 0.27
N ASP A 40 -1.79 13.23 -0.81
CA ASP A 40 -1.86 11.78 -1.03
C ASP A 40 -0.48 11.10 -1.10
N GLY A 41 0.60 11.81 -0.85
CA GLY A 41 1.96 11.28 -0.98
C GLY A 41 3.07 12.20 -0.50
N VAL A 42 4.28 11.86 -0.90
CA VAL A 42 5.49 12.59 -0.54
C VAL A 42 6.42 12.70 -1.74
N ILE A 43 6.98 13.88 -1.93
CA ILE A 43 8.13 14.12 -2.82
C ILE A 43 9.38 14.03 -1.94
N ARG A 44 10.38 13.27 -2.40
CA ARG A 44 11.70 13.19 -1.77
C ARG A 44 12.76 13.62 -2.79
N HIS A 45 13.67 14.47 -2.36
CA HIS A 45 14.90 14.80 -3.06
C HIS A 45 16.08 14.25 -2.27
N SER A 46 16.91 13.44 -2.93
CA SER A 46 18.05 12.76 -2.32
C SER A 46 19.08 12.36 -3.37
N ASP A 47 20.34 12.37 -2.97
CA ASP A 47 21.49 11.85 -3.72
C ASP A 47 21.67 10.33 -3.56
N HIS A 48 21.00 9.72 -2.58
CA HIS A 48 21.01 8.27 -2.34
C HIS A 48 19.59 7.65 -2.33
N TRP A 49 19.49 6.48 -2.94
CA TRP A 49 18.31 5.62 -3.04
C TRP A 49 18.74 4.15 -2.84
N GLY A 50 17.78 3.25 -2.65
CA GLY A 50 17.99 1.86 -2.26
C GLY A 50 17.60 1.66 -0.80
N THR A 51 18.47 0.99 -0.05
CA THR A 51 18.27 0.79 1.39
C THR A 51 18.57 2.09 2.13
N VAL A 52 17.57 2.68 2.80
CA VAL A 52 17.68 3.92 3.57
C VAL A 52 17.12 3.66 4.96
N ALA A 53 18.00 3.57 5.96
CA ALA A 53 17.65 3.12 7.31
C ALA A 53 16.88 1.78 7.27
N SER A 54 15.63 1.77 7.75
CA SER A 54 14.75 0.60 7.75
C SER A 54 13.94 0.41 6.47
N CYS A 55 14.11 1.30 5.48
CA CYS A 55 13.29 1.35 4.28
C CYS A 55 14.05 0.91 3.02
N LEU A 56 13.31 0.50 1.99
CA LEU A 56 13.81 0.20 0.65
C LEU A 56 13.11 1.08 -0.39
N TRP A 57 13.74 2.19 -0.78
CA TRP A 57 13.15 3.18 -1.68
C TRP A 57 13.97 3.36 -2.93
N SER A 58 13.39 3.16 -4.11
CA SER A 58 14.08 3.37 -5.39
C SER A 58 13.53 4.56 -6.16
N CYS A 59 14.42 5.28 -6.84
CA CYS A 59 14.09 6.26 -7.86
C CYS A 59 15.17 6.25 -8.94
N THR A 60 14.81 6.55 -10.18
CA THR A 60 15.75 6.70 -11.30
C THR A 60 16.25 8.14 -11.47
N SER A 61 15.89 9.04 -10.55
CA SER A 61 16.28 10.45 -10.54
C SER A 61 16.59 10.91 -9.10
N THR A 62 17.17 12.09 -8.94
CA THR A 62 17.44 12.69 -7.62
C THR A 62 16.16 13.12 -6.90
N THR A 63 15.06 13.33 -7.63
CA THR A 63 13.78 13.74 -7.06
C THR A 63 12.67 12.81 -7.53
N GLY A 64 11.89 12.30 -6.59
CA GLY A 64 10.78 11.41 -6.90
C GLY A 64 9.55 11.65 -6.03
N PHE A 65 8.38 11.31 -6.56
CA PHE A 65 7.09 11.33 -5.88
C PHE A 65 6.56 9.91 -5.68
N CYS A 66 6.01 9.62 -4.50
CA CYS A 66 5.27 8.38 -4.26
C CYS A 66 4.00 8.66 -3.44
N LYS A 67 2.87 8.11 -3.89
CA LYS A 67 1.62 8.17 -3.13
C LYS A 67 1.72 7.27 -1.90
N PHE A 68 1.17 7.68 -0.76
CA PHE A 68 1.19 6.89 0.49
C PHE A 68 0.56 5.51 0.30
N ASN A 69 -0.49 5.40 -0.52
CA ASN A 69 -1.13 4.12 -0.82
C ASN A 69 -0.29 3.19 -1.73
N LYS A 70 0.83 3.66 -2.29
CA LYS A 70 1.81 2.87 -3.05
C LYS A 70 3.00 2.42 -2.21
N PHE A 71 3.14 2.90 -0.97
CA PHE A 71 4.11 2.35 -0.03
C PHE A 71 3.64 0.98 0.46
N ILE A 72 4.57 0.04 0.40
CA ILE A 72 4.45 -1.30 0.96
C ILE A 72 4.95 -1.23 2.40
N ASP A 73 4.14 -1.69 3.33
CA ASP A 73 4.49 -1.80 4.76
C ASP A 73 5.14 -3.17 5.00
N LEU A 74 6.45 -3.18 5.19
CA LEU A 74 7.24 -4.41 5.37
C LEU A 74 6.99 -5.06 6.75
N ASN A 75 6.50 -4.32 7.73
CA ASN A 75 6.13 -4.84 9.05
C ASN A 75 4.76 -5.54 9.07
N SER A 76 3.88 -5.23 8.11
CA SER A 76 2.50 -5.72 8.14
C SER A 76 2.32 -7.22 7.93
N GLY A 77 3.39 -7.98 7.65
CA GLY A 77 3.38 -9.43 7.40
C GLY A 77 2.66 -9.86 6.11
N ILE A 78 1.78 -9.01 5.59
CA ILE A 78 0.99 -9.20 4.36
C ILE A 78 1.87 -9.34 3.13
N TYR A 79 3.00 -8.64 3.10
CA TYR A 79 3.89 -8.62 1.95
C TYR A 79 4.43 -10.01 1.62
N ARG A 80 4.73 -10.83 2.65
CA ARG A 80 5.16 -12.23 2.48
C ARG A 80 4.09 -13.14 1.86
N HIS A 81 2.85 -12.65 1.76
CA HIS A 81 1.69 -13.37 1.24
C HIS A 81 1.21 -12.81 -0.11
N LEU A 82 1.80 -11.72 -0.61
CA LEU A 82 1.47 -11.16 -1.92
C LEU A 82 2.10 -12.00 -3.04
N THR A 83 1.31 -12.23 -4.07
CA THR A 83 1.82 -12.76 -5.35
C THR A 83 2.45 -11.63 -6.18
N TYR A 84 3.10 -11.99 -7.29
CA TYR A 84 3.62 -11.03 -8.27
C TYR A 84 2.55 -10.05 -8.81
N HIS A 85 1.27 -10.43 -8.77
CA HIS A 85 0.16 -9.62 -9.27
C HIS A 85 -0.57 -8.82 -8.16
N ASP A 86 0.07 -8.61 -7.01
CA ASP A 86 -0.53 -7.94 -5.84
C ASP A 86 -1.84 -8.60 -5.36
N THR A 87 -1.93 -9.93 -5.49
CA THR A 87 -3.07 -10.73 -5.00
C THR A 87 -2.67 -11.54 -3.78
N ILE A 88 -3.65 -12.00 -2.99
CA ILE A 88 -3.42 -12.90 -1.86
C ILE A 88 -4.07 -14.24 -2.14
N ASP A 89 -3.26 -15.31 -2.08
CA ASP A 89 -3.69 -16.68 -2.31
C ASP A 89 -4.41 -17.24 -1.08
N LEU A 90 -5.74 -17.39 -1.17
CA LEU A 90 -6.59 -17.93 -0.12
C LEU A 90 -6.35 -19.42 0.15
N ARG A 91 -5.63 -20.12 -0.73
CA ARG A 91 -5.22 -21.51 -0.50
C ARG A 91 -4.09 -21.62 0.52
N LYS A 92 -3.49 -20.48 0.91
CA LYS A 92 -2.49 -20.37 1.97
C LYS A 92 -3.09 -19.71 3.21
N PRO A 93 -2.55 -19.97 4.42
CA PRO A 93 -2.96 -19.26 5.62
C PRO A 93 -2.85 -17.74 5.44
N LEU A 94 -3.84 -17.01 5.94
CA LEU A 94 -3.78 -15.55 5.95
C LEU A 94 -2.84 -15.06 7.05
N PRO A 95 -2.14 -13.93 6.83
CA PRO A 95 -1.33 -13.31 7.86
C PRO A 95 -2.19 -12.82 9.03
N ARG A 96 -1.61 -12.83 10.23
CA ARG A 96 -2.25 -12.33 11.45
C ARG A 96 -2.73 -10.89 11.26
N GLY A 97 -3.96 -10.61 11.68
CA GLY A 97 -4.55 -9.27 11.58
C GLY A 97 -5.20 -8.96 10.22
N TRP A 98 -5.29 -9.95 9.33
CA TRP A 98 -5.97 -9.85 8.05
C TRP A 98 -7.11 -10.87 7.96
N CYS A 99 -8.15 -10.53 7.21
CA CYS A 99 -9.28 -11.39 6.96
C CYS A 99 -9.74 -11.33 5.51
N HIS A 100 -10.32 -12.41 5.04
CA HIS A 100 -11.05 -12.48 3.78
C HIS A 100 -12.47 -11.94 3.93
N VAL A 101 -12.92 -11.19 2.92
CA VAL A 101 -14.29 -10.75 2.73
C VAL A 101 -14.72 -11.20 1.33
N SER A 102 -15.60 -12.21 1.28
CA SER A 102 -16.10 -12.78 0.03
C SER A 102 -16.92 -11.77 -0.76
N LYS A 103 -16.85 -11.86 -2.10
CA LYS A 103 -17.71 -11.03 -2.99
C LYS A 103 -19.20 -11.32 -2.82
N TYR A 104 -19.55 -12.52 -2.33
CA TYR A 104 -20.93 -12.93 -2.09
C TYR A 104 -21.49 -12.45 -0.74
N SER A 105 -20.66 -11.87 0.12
CA SER A 105 -21.13 -11.30 1.39
C SER A 105 -21.85 -9.95 1.23
N THR A 106 -21.83 -9.35 0.03
CA THR A 106 -22.37 -8.01 -0.22
C THR A 106 -22.86 -7.88 -1.66
N GLU A 107 -24.08 -7.37 -1.87
CA GLU A 107 -24.78 -7.48 -3.17
C GLU A 107 -24.23 -6.67 -4.34
N ARG A 108 -23.31 -5.71 -4.16
CA ARG A 108 -22.43 -5.17 -5.23
C ARG A 108 -21.50 -4.10 -4.65
N LYS A 109 -20.32 -3.95 -5.30
CA LYS A 109 -19.33 -2.87 -5.12
C LYS A 109 -18.44 -2.92 -3.86
N LEU A 110 -18.05 -4.10 -3.39
CA LEU A 110 -17.05 -4.23 -2.32
C LEU A 110 -15.77 -3.40 -2.62
N GLY A 111 -15.25 -3.47 -3.84
CA GLY A 111 -14.11 -2.65 -4.27
C GLY A 111 -14.35 -1.14 -4.20
N HIS A 112 -15.54 -0.66 -4.58
CA HIS A 112 -15.90 0.76 -4.47
C HIS A 112 -15.83 1.26 -3.02
N TRP A 113 -16.42 0.52 -2.09
CA TRP A 113 -16.44 0.90 -0.67
C TRP A 113 -15.07 0.82 -0.04
N LEU A 114 -14.27 -0.20 -0.39
CA LEU A 114 -12.88 -0.28 0.02
C LEU A 114 -12.08 0.94 -0.46
N SER A 115 -12.25 1.36 -1.71
CA SER A 115 -11.61 2.59 -2.22
C SER A 115 -12.16 3.84 -1.53
N LYS A 116 -13.49 3.98 -1.41
CA LYS A 116 -14.16 5.15 -0.80
C LYS A 116 -13.77 5.36 0.66
N LEU A 117 -13.63 4.28 1.41
CA LEU A 117 -13.22 4.30 2.82
C LEU A 117 -11.70 4.33 3.00
N ASN A 118 -10.94 4.34 1.89
CA ASN A 118 -9.50 4.20 1.87
C ASN A 118 -9.06 3.01 2.74
N ILE A 119 -9.63 1.82 2.52
CA ILE A 119 -9.24 0.59 3.22
C ILE A 119 -8.23 -0.13 2.33
N ARG A 120 -7.02 -0.39 2.85
CA ARG A 120 -6.04 -1.25 2.15
C ARG A 120 -6.65 -2.62 1.89
N HIS A 121 -6.58 -3.08 0.65
CA HIS A 121 -7.19 -4.32 0.20
C HIS A 121 -6.39 -4.96 -0.93
N TYR A 122 -6.46 -6.28 -1.03
CA TYR A 122 -5.85 -7.06 -2.11
C TYR A 122 -6.87 -8.06 -2.66
N PRO A 123 -6.96 -8.26 -3.99
CA PRO A 123 -7.80 -9.29 -4.56
C PRO A 123 -7.47 -10.66 -3.99
N ALA A 124 -8.51 -11.39 -3.59
CA ALA A 124 -8.34 -12.69 -2.94
C ALA A 124 -8.42 -13.81 -3.99
N LEU A 125 -7.27 -14.36 -4.38
CA LEU A 125 -7.15 -15.47 -5.32
C LEU A 125 -7.63 -16.75 -4.64
N LYS A 126 -8.76 -17.29 -5.10
CA LYS A 126 -9.36 -18.52 -4.59
C LYS A 126 -8.80 -19.77 -5.26
N GLY A 127 -8.42 -19.65 -6.52
CA GLY A 127 -7.94 -20.78 -7.32
C GLY A 127 -7.74 -20.39 -8.78
N PHE A 128 -7.77 -21.40 -9.64
CA PHE A 128 -7.66 -21.22 -11.09
C PHE A 128 -8.72 -22.09 -11.76
N ASP A 129 -9.51 -21.52 -12.66
CA ASP A 129 -10.29 -22.29 -13.63
C ASP A 129 -9.43 -22.47 -14.87
N LYS A 130 -8.99 -23.71 -15.08
CA LYS A 130 -7.95 -24.09 -16.05
C LYS A 130 -6.65 -23.30 -15.80
N ARG A 131 -6.51 -22.13 -16.43
CA ARG A 131 -5.35 -21.23 -16.30
C ARG A 131 -5.75 -19.80 -15.95
N SER A 132 -7.05 -19.52 -15.84
CA SER A 132 -7.56 -18.20 -15.48
C SER A 132 -7.67 -18.08 -13.97
N PRO A 133 -7.09 -17.04 -13.34
CA PRO A 133 -7.18 -16.86 -11.89
C PRO A 133 -8.64 -16.56 -11.50
N GLU A 134 -9.11 -17.27 -10.48
CA GLU A 134 -10.42 -17.03 -9.89
C GLU A 134 -10.30 -16.21 -8.62
N PHE A 135 -11.06 -15.12 -8.54
CA PHE A 135 -11.08 -14.23 -7.38
C PHE A 135 -12.39 -14.32 -6.60
N ASP A 136 -12.27 -14.30 -5.28
CA ASP A 136 -13.39 -14.22 -4.34
C ASP A 136 -13.24 -13.02 -3.41
N GLY A 137 -13.67 -11.85 -3.85
CA GLY A 137 -13.64 -10.64 -3.02
C GLY A 137 -12.22 -10.17 -2.70
N TYR A 138 -11.99 -9.77 -1.45
CA TYR A 138 -10.74 -9.11 -1.03
C TYR A 138 -10.24 -9.60 0.33
N VAL A 139 -8.93 -9.53 0.51
CA VAL A 139 -8.28 -9.63 1.81
C VAL A 139 -8.00 -8.22 2.33
N ILE A 140 -8.42 -7.95 3.56
CA ILE A 140 -8.35 -6.63 4.21
C ILE A 140 -7.84 -6.76 5.66
N PRO A 141 -7.37 -5.69 6.30
CA PRO A 141 -7.08 -5.70 7.72
C PRO A 141 -8.34 -6.04 8.53
N SER A 142 -8.27 -7.01 9.44
CA SER A 142 -9.43 -7.50 10.20
C SER A 142 -10.13 -6.39 10.99
N ARG A 143 -9.37 -5.41 11.48
CA ARG A 143 -9.88 -4.22 12.18
C ARG A 143 -10.82 -3.36 11.34
N SER A 144 -10.70 -3.41 10.01
CA SER A 144 -11.51 -2.61 9.09
C SER A 144 -12.84 -3.28 8.73
N LYS A 145 -13.00 -4.58 9.00
CA LYS A 145 -14.18 -5.37 8.58
C LYS A 145 -15.49 -4.83 9.16
N LYS A 146 -15.50 -4.49 10.46
CA LYS A 146 -16.71 -3.97 11.13
C LYS A 146 -17.17 -2.64 10.52
N ARG A 147 -16.23 -1.72 10.25
CA ARG A 147 -16.51 -0.44 9.61
C ARG A 147 -17.03 -0.63 8.18
N LEU A 148 -16.38 -1.51 7.40
CA LEU A 148 -16.80 -1.81 6.03
C LEU A 148 -18.24 -2.30 5.99
N ILE A 149 -18.59 -3.31 6.79
CA ILE A 149 -19.95 -3.88 6.82
C ILE A 149 -20.97 -2.80 7.21
N LYS A 150 -20.68 -1.97 8.22
CA LYS A 150 -21.58 -0.91 8.67
C LYS A 150 -21.93 0.10 7.58
N GLU A 151 -20.97 0.47 6.74
CA GLU A 151 -21.17 1.49 5.69
C GLU A 151 -21.82 0.92 4.41
N MET A 152 -21.92 -0.40 4.31
CA MET A 152 -22.46 -1.09 3.13
C MET A 152 -23.94 -1.48 3.27
N VAL A 153 -24.50 -1.33 4.47
CA VAL A 153 -25.92 -1.51 4.80
C VAL A 153 -26.60 -0.15 4.76
#